data_AF-C9SDI7-F1
#
_entry.id   AF-C9SDI7-F1
#
_cell.length_a   1.000
_cell.length_b   1.000
_cell.length_c   1.000
_cell.angle_alpha   90.00
_cell.angle_beta   90.00
_cell.angle_gamma   90.00
#
_symmetry.space_group_name_H-M   'P 1'
#
loop_
_entity.id
_entity.type
_entity.pdbx_description
1 polymer ?
#
loop_
_entity_poly.entity_id
_entity_poly.type
_entity_poly.pdbx_seq_one_letter_code
_entity_poly.pdbx_strand_id
1 'polypeptide(L)'
;MVLTMCWQPAGSHGEAGDGQPVALTPGALDLFVFIRGVWAVMEPSEAQILETPLAPLAGNGLSHRLDPSSFNKSTLRFSILPEDMFDALDDTSTFYETTLDGPSRHDYVHAVHLLRRAVWLVAGAGAQPESHMIMFIPYRVEDNLRLDIIACRPHAMVFLAHFAVLLRAFETRFWYFGGLAKRMFAVVDESLSRFPVHLDAVLWQRRHVFESYES
;
A
#
# COMPACT_ATOMS: atom_id res chain seq x y z
N MET A 1 17.99 20.54 -15.53
CA MET A 1 18.34 20.12 -14.17
C MET A 1 17.38 19.03 -13.77
N VAL A 2 17.79 17.77 -13.84
CA VAL A 2 16.93 16.62 -13.51
C VAL A 2 17.17 16.32 -12.04
N LEU A 3 16.19 16.66 -11.19
CA LEU A 3 16.16 16.22 -9.80
C LEU A 3 15.75 14.75 -9.79
N THR A 4 16.74 13.86 -9.91
CA THR A 4 16.54 12.43 -9.69
C THR A 4 16.42 12.22 -8.19
N MET A 5 15.20 12.20 -7.66
CA MET A 5 14.96 11.78 -6.29
C MET A 5 15.07 10.25 -6.25
N CYS A 6 16.30 9.74 -6.22
CA CYS A 6 16.58 8.34 -6.01
C CYS A 6 16.28 8.00 -4.56
N TRP A 7 15.08 7.48 -4.29
CA TRP A 7 14.84 6.82 -3.02
C TRP A 7 15.66 5.54 -3.00
N GLN A 8 16.75 5.52 -2.23
CA GLN A 8 17.48 4.31 -1.87
C GLN A 8 17.18 4.05 -0.39
N PRO A 9 16.60 2.88 -0.05
CA PRO A 9 16.44 2.51 1.34
C PRO A 9 17.81 2.42 2.00
N ALA A 10 17.91 2.85 3.26
CA ALA A 10 19.12 2.71 4.04
C ALA A 10 19.51 1.22 4.10
N GLY A 11 20.57 0.83 3.40
CA GLY A 11 21.04 -0.57 3.30
C GLY A 11 21.29 -1.10 1.89
N SER A 12 21.05 -0.34 0.81
CA SER A 12 21.22 -0.84 -0.56
C SER A 12 22.67 -1.09 -1.01
N HIS A 13 23.67 -0.69 -0.22
CA HIS A 13 25.07 -1.08 -0.40
C HIS A 13 25.70 -1.42 0.95
N GLY A 14 25.54 -2.66 1.35
CA GLY A 14 26.31 -3.26 2.43
C GLY A 14 26.35 -4.75 2.20
N GLU A 15 27.42 -5.25 1.59
CA GLU A 15 27.84 -6.61 1.91
C GLU A 15 28.01 -6.64 3.43
N ALA A 16 27.11 -7.35 4.11
CA ALA A 16 27.36 -7.77 5.47
C ALA A 16 28.53 -8.76 5.37
N GLY A 17 29.76 -8.22 5.45
CA GLY A 17 30.90 -9.00 5.90
C GLY A 17 30.48 -9.65 7.21
N ASP A 18 30.58 -10.98 7.24
CA ASP A 18 30.08 -11.90 8.28
C ASP A 18 28.57 -12.16 8.25
N GLY A 19 28.10 -12.93 7.26
CA GLY A 19 27.09 -14.02 7.41
C GLY A 19 25.78 -13.76 8.18
N GLN A 20 25.48 -12.53 8.56
CA GLN A 20 24.33 -12.14 9.36
C GLN A 20 23.24 -11.64 8.42
N PRO A 21 21.98 -12.11 8.60
CA PRO A 21 20.89 -11.65 7.77
C PRO A 21 20.79 -10.13 7.90
N VAL A 22 20.90 -9.42 6.76
CA VAL A 22 20.58 -7.99 6.65
C VAL A 22 19.20 -7.81 7.29
N ALA A 23 19.12 -6.96 8.31
CA ALA A 23 17.86 -6.71 9.02
C ALA A 23 16.77 -6.38 7.99
N LEU A 24 15.78 -7.28 7.85
CA LEU A 24 14.75 -7.25 6.82
C LEU A 24 13.74 -6.09 6.98
N THR A 25 13.94 -5.24 7.99
CA THR A 25 12.83 -4.60 8.71
C THR A 25 12.70 -3.07 8.63
N PRO A 26 13.70 -2.23 8.31
CA PRO A 26 13.48 -0.77 8.19
C PRO A 26 13.05 -0.31 6.78
N GLY A 27 13.79 -0.70 5.74
CA GLY A 27 13.69 -0.08 4.42
C GLY A 27 12.32 -0.21 3.73
N ALA A 28 11.57 -1.28 4.03
CA ALA A 28 10.25 -1.49 3.46
C ALA A 28 9.18 -0.60 4.14
N LEU A 29 9.25 -0.46 5.47
CA LEU A 29 8.33 0.36 6.25
C LEU A 29 8.66 1.86 6.16
N ASP A 30 9.92 2.19 5.87
CA ASP A 30 10.40 3.56 5.64
C ASP A 30 9.60 4.31 4.56
N LEU A 31 8.96 3.58 3.63
CA LEU A 31 8.05 4.19 2.66
C LEU A 31 6.93 4.99 3.33
N PHE A 32 6.34 4.45 4.41
CA PHE A 32 5.26 5.14 5.12
C PHE A 32 5.75 6.40 5.81
N VAL A 33 6.93 6.34 6.42
CA VAL A 33 7.56 7.50 7.06
C VAL A 33 7.92 8.56 6.02
N PHE A 34 8.57 8.15 4.93
CA PHE A 34 9.02 9.03 3.87
C PHE A 34 7.86 9.75 3.18
N ILE A 35 6.84 9.00 2.72
CA ILE A 35 5.70 9.55 2.00
C ILE A 35 4.87 10.49 2.88
N ARG A 36 4.75 10.19 4.17
CA ARG A 36 4.14 11.12 5.12
C ARG A 36 4.96 12.41 5.28
N GLY A 37 6.29 12.30 5.35
CA GLY A 37 7.17 13.47 5.41
C GLY A 37 7.03 14.36 4.17
N VAL A 38 6.97 13.77 2.98
CA VAL A 38 6.69 14.49 1.73
C VAL A 38 5.32 15.16 1.80
N TRP A 39 4.28 14.44 2.25
CA TRP A 39 2.94 15.00 2.37
C TRP A 39 2.86 16.18 3.34
N ALA A 40 3.51 16.10 4.50
CA ALA A 40 3.53 17.18 5.49
C ALA A 40 4.14 18.49 4.94
N VAL A 41 5.02 18.40 3.94
CA VAL A 41 5.57 19.57 3.24
C VAL A 41 4.60 20.09 2.17
N MET A 42 3.88 19.20 1.49
CA MET A 42 2.97 19.55 0.41
C MET A 42 1.60 20.05 0.88
N GLU A 43 1.09 19.52 1.99
CA GLU A 43 -0.26 19.77 2.53
C GLU A 43 -0.61 21.26 2.65
N PRO A 44 0.26 22.16 3.17
CA PRO A 44 -0.05 23.59 3.27
C PRO A 44 -0.30 24.27 1.91
N SER A 45 0.19 23.67 0.83
CA SER A 45 0.09 24.18 -0.53
C SER A 45 -0.90 23.39 -1.40
N GLU A 46 -1.65 22.43 -0.84
CA GLU A 46 -2.56 21.56 -1.60
C GLU A 46 -3.55 22.37 -2.46
N ALA A 47 -4.23 23.34 -1.84
CA ALA A 47 -5.19 24.20 -2.55
C ALA A 47 -4.53 24.98 -3.69
N GLN A 48 -3.30 25.46 -3.49
CA GLN A 48 -2.55 26.20 -4.50
C GLN A 48 -2.10 25.28 -5.64
N ILE A 49 -1.67 24.04 -5.34
CA ILE A 49 -1.28 23.05 -6.36
C ILE A 49 -2.44 22.77 -7.31
N LEU A 50 -3.67 22.69 -6.78
CA LEU A 50 -4.89 22.48 -7.58
C LEU A 50 -5.24 23.66 -8.51
N GLU A 51 -4.64 24.84 -8.29
CA GLU A 51 -4.76 26.01 -9.17
C GLU A 51 -3.65 26.09 -10.22
N THR A 52 -2.69 25.15 -10.22
CA THR A 52 -1.58 25.11 -11.18
C THR A 52 -1.82 24.13 -12.33
N PRO A 53 -1.00 24.15 -13.39
CA PRO A 53 -1.00 23.10 -14.41
C PRO A 53 -0.70 21.68 -13.88
N LEU A 54 -0.24 21.54 -12.64
CA LEU A 54 -0.04 20.25 -11.97
C LEU A 54 -1.34 19.67 -11.38
N ALA A 55 -2.46 20.41 -11.42
CA ALA A 55 -3.74 19.98 -10.89
C ALA A 55 -4.18 18.57 -11.36
N PRO A 56 -3.99 18.16 -12.64
CA PRO A 56 -4.32 16.79 -13.07
C PRO A 56 -3.52 15.70 -12.35
N LEU A 57 -2.26 15.98 -11.97
CA LEU A 57 -1.38 15.06 -11.26
C LEU A 57 -1.69 14.98 -9.75
N ALA A 58 -2.37 16.00 -9.22
CA ALA A 58 -2.77 16.09 -7.81
C ALA A 58 -4.23 15.68 -7.58
N GLY A 59 -5.12 15.99 -8.52
CA GLY A 59 -6.58 15.98 -8.32
C GLY A 59 -7.17 14.61 -8.00
N ASN A 60 -6.65 13.54 -8.63
CA ASN A 60 -7.19 12.19 -8.48
C ASN A 60 -6.84 11.53 -7.14
N GLY A 61 -5.66 11.82 -6.58
CA GLY A 61 -5.23 11.31 -5.26
C GLY A 61 -5.68 12.19 -4.09
N LEU A 62 -5.76 13.51 -4.28
CA LEU A 62 -5.91 14.48 -3.18
C LEU A 62 -7.36 14.84 -2.88
N SER A 63 -8.17 15.11 -3.90
CA SER A 63 -9.50 15.73 -3.71
C SER A 63 -10.66 14.96 -4.35
N HIS A 64 -10.38 13.93 -5.16
CA HIS A 64 -11.45 13.24 -5.87
C HIS A 64 -12.35 12.44 -4.92
N ARG A 65 -13.52 13.00 -4.60
CA ARG A 65 -14.66 12.25 -4.08
C ARG A 65 -15.12 11.32 -5.20
N LEU A 66 -14.88 10.03 -5.01
CA LEU A 66 -15.36 9.00 -5.92
C LEU A 66 -16.77 8.66 -5.47
N ASP A 67 -17.73 8.62 -6.38
CA ASP A 67 -19.06 8.09 -6.07
C ASP A 67 -18.95 6.55 -6.07
N PRO A 68 -19.03 5.88 -4.91
CA PRO A 68 -18.89 4.43 -4.84
C PRO A 68 -19.95 3.69 -5.64
N SER A 69 -21.13 4.32 -5.84
CA SER A 69 -22.25 3.73 -6.60
C SER A 69 -22.00 3.69 -8.11
N SER A 70 -21.03 4.46 -8.60
CA SER A 70 -20.66 4.51 -10.01
C SER A 70 -19.68 3.41 -10.43
N PHE A 71 -19.13 2.66 -9.47
CA PHE A 71 -18.13 1.65 -9.77
C PHE A 71 -18.71 0.36 -10.32
N ASN A 72 -18.11 -0.14 -11.39
CA ASN A 72 -18.36 -1.48 -11.88
C ASN A 72 -17.17 -2.39 -11.55
N LYS A 73 -17.33 -3.37 -10.64
CA LYS A 73 -16.29 -4.36 -10.28
C LYS A 73 -15.68 -5.05 -11.51
N SER A 74 -16.43 -5.23 -12.60
CA SER A 74 -15.91 -5.82 -13.84
C SER A 74 -14.83 -4.99 -14.56
N THR A 75 -14.61 -3.74 -14.16
CA THR A 75 -13.50 -2.92 -14.69
C THR A 75 -12.12 -3.47 -14.30
N LEU A 76 -12.02 -4.28 -13.23
CA LEU A 76 -10.76 -4.89 -12.81
C LEU A 76 -10.10 -5.74 -13.90
N ARG A 77 -10.90 -6.43 -14.73
CA ARG A 77 -10.41 -7.26 -15.85
C ARG A 77 -9.61 -6.47 -16.91
N PHE A 78 -9.70 -5.14 -16.87
CA PHE A 78 -8.97 -4.24 -17.77
C PHE A 78 -7.83 -3.49 -17.06
N SER A 79 -7.53 -3.86 -15.81
CA SER A 79 -6.52 -3.23 -14.97
C SER A 79 -5.33 -4.17 -14.73
N ILE A 80 -4.32 -3.68 -13.99
CA ILE A 80 -3.18 -4.48 -13.52
C ILE A 80 -3.43 -5.18 -12.17
N LEU A 81 -4.61 -4.99 -11.60
CA LEU A 81 -4.95 -5.57 -10.30
C LEU A 81 -5.58 -6.95 -10.46
N PRO A 82 -5.45 -7.83 -9.45
CA PRO A 82 -6.19 -9.08 -9.41
C PRO A 82 -7.70 -8.86 -9.54
N GLU A 83 -8.39 -9.75 -10.28
CA GLU A 83 -9.83 -9.62 -10.52
C GLU A 83 -10.68 -9.80 -9.26
N ASP A 84 -10.18 -10.53 -8.27
CA ASP A 84 -10.81 -10.85 -6.99
C ASP A 84 -10.40 -9.88 -5.85
N MET A 85 -9.65 -8.81 -6.15
CA MET A 85 -9.13 -7.85 -5.17
C MET A 85 -10.23 -7.26 -4.25
N PHE A 86 -11.43 -6.98 -4.77
CA PHE A 86 -12.51 -6.46 -3.93
C PHE A 86 -13.06 -7.49 -2.96
N ASP A 87 -13.11 -8.76 -3.35
CA ASP A 87 -13.63 -9.83 -2.52
C ASP A 87 -12.63 -10.10 -1.38
N ALA A 88 -11.32 -10.10 -1.67
CA ALA A 88 -10.28 -10.14 -0.63
C ALA A 88 -10.34 -8.96 0.36
N LEU A 89 -10.70 -7.75 -0.13
CA LEU A 89 -10.91 -6.59 0.74
C LEU A 89 -12.20 -6.70 1.57
N ASP A 90 -13.26 -7.29 1.02
CA ASP A 90 -14.52 -7.58 1.75
C ASP A 90 -14.24 -8.60 2.88
N ASP A 91 -13.46 -9.65 2.62
CA ASP A 91 -13.00 -10.63 3.61
C ASP A 91 -12.15 -9.97 4.71
N THR A 92 -11.29 -9.02 4.34
CA THR A 92 -10.43 -8.30 5.29
C THR A 92 -11.20 -7.32 6.16
N SER A 93 -12.21 -6.65 5.61
CA SER A 93 -13.14 -5.85 6.42
C SER A 93 -13.81 -6.73 7.46
N THR A 94 -14.32 -7.89 7.03
CA THR A 94 -14.95 -8.88 7.92
C THR A 94 -13.98 -9.38 9.00
N PHE A 95 -12.71 -9.64 8.62
CA PHE A 95 -11.67 -10.03 9.56
C PHE A 95 -11.47 -8.96 10.65
N TYR A 96 -11.34 -7.68 10.28
CA TYR A 96 -11.19 -6.61 11.27
C TYR A 96 -12.45 -6.39 12.10
N GLU A 97 -13.64 -6.51 11.52
CA GLU A 97 -14.90 -6.38 12.24
C GLU A 97 -15.09 -7.46 13.31
N THR A 98 -14.59 -8.66 13.06
CA THR A 98 -14.74 -9.83 13.94
C THR A 98 -13.61 -9.98 14.96
N THR A 99 -12.43 -9.41 14.70
CA THR A 99 -11.24 -9.60 15.54
C THR A 99 -10.81 -8.36 16.33
N LEU A 100 -11.32 -7.18 16.00
CA LEU A 100 -11.02 -5.92 16.69
C LEU A 100 -12.27 -5.31 17.33
N ASP A 101 -12.06 -4.67 18.48
CA ASP A 101 -13.10 -3.96 19.21
C ASP A 101 -12.84 -2.44 19.28
N GLY A 102 -13.91 -1.68 19.52
CA GLY A 102 -13.81 -0.27 19.90
C GLY A 102 -13.18 0.65 18.83
N PRO A 103 -12.42 1.68 19.25
CA PRO A 103 -11.80 2.68 18.36
C PRO A 103 -10.81 2.07 17.35
N SER A 104 -10.04 1.05 17.74
CA SER A 104 -9.08 0.40 16.85
C SER A 104 -9.76 -0.23 15.64
N ARG A 105 -10.94 -0.84 15.79
CA ARG A 105 -11.69 -1.37 14.64
C ARG A 105 -12.00 -0.30 13.61
N HIS A 106 -12.37 0.90 14.04
CA HIS A 106 -12.71 2.00 13.13
C HIS A 106 -11.53 2.38 12.23
N ASP A 107 -10.34 2.56 12.82
CA ASP A 107 -9.12 2.95 12.09
C ASP A 107 -8.74 1.91 11.02
N TYR A 108 -8.86 0.63 11.35
CA TYR A 108 -8.53 -0.48 10.44
C TYR A 108 -9.56 -0.65 9.32
N VAL A 109 -10.86 -0.54 9.62
CA VAL A 109 -11.92 -0.58 8.59
C VAL A 109 -11.81 0.63 7.66
N HIS A 110 -11.51 1.82 8.21
CA HIS A 110 -11.22 3.00 7.39
C HIS A 110 -10.02 2.76 6.45
N ALA A 111 -8.96 2.10 6.93
CA ALA A 111 -7.82 1.76 6.10
C ALA A 111 -8.17 0.78 4.96
N VAL A 112 -9.09 -0.16 5.18
CA VAL A 112 -9.65 -1.00 4.10
C VAL A 112 -10.39 -0.14 3.07
N HIS A 113 -11.13 0.88 3.49
CA HIS A 113 -11.75 1.82 2.56
C HIS A 113 -10.73 2.60 1.72
N LEU A 114 -9.56 2.97 2.29
CA LEU A 114 -8.47 3.58 1.53
C LEU A 114 -7.92 2.61 0.48
N LEU A 115 -7.72 1.34 0.82
CA LEU A 115 -7.31 0.30 -0.14
C LEU A 115 -8.35 0.15 -1.27
N ARG A 116 -9.65 0.06 -0.94
CA ARG A 116 -10.74 0.01 -1.93
C ARG A 116 -10.74 1.21 -2.86
N ARG A 117 -10.51 2.41 -2.32
CA ARG A 117 -10.41 3.64 -3.09
C ARG A 117 -9.23 3.59 -4.07
N ALA A 118 -8.08 3.09 -3.64
CA ALA A 118 -6.94 2.89 -4.53
C ALA A 118 -7.24 1.89 -5.65
N VAL A 119 -7.86 0.75 -5.32
CA VAL A 119 -8.30 -0.25 -6.31
C VAL A 119 -9.25 0.36 -7.33
N TRP A 120 -10.21 1.19 -6.88
CA TRP A 120 -11.14 1.90 -7.76
C TRP A 120 -10.42 2.85 -8.73
N LEU A 121 -9.49 3.67 -8.23
CA LEU A 121 -8.72 4.62 -9.04
C LEU A 121 -7.90 3.88 -10.11
N VAL A 122 -7.23 2.81 -9.72
CA VAL A 122 -6.39 2.00 -10.62
C VAL A 122 -7.22 1.26 -11.64
N ALA A 123 -8.36 0.69 -11.25
CA ALA A 123 -9.28 0.01 -12.16
C ALA A 123 -9.88 1.00 -13.17
N GLY A 124 -10.27 2.20 -12.74
CA GLY A 124 -10.77 3.26 -13.60
C GLY A 124 -9.73 3.79 -14.60
N ALA A 125 -8.45 3.77 -14.24
CA ALA A 125 -7.35 4.14 -15.13
C ALA A 125 -6.99 3.04 -16.16
N GLY A 126 -7.51 1.82 -15.98
CA GLY A 126 -7.27 0.68 -16.86
C GLY A 126 -5.79 0.39 -17.08
N ALA A 127 -5.33 0.51 -18.32
CA ALA A 127 -3.94 0.21 -18.70
C ALA A 127 -2.93 1.31 -18.31
N GLN A 128 -3.37 2.49 -17.85
CA GLN A 128 -2.51 3.65 -17.60
C GLN A 128 -2.65 4.19 -16.15
N PRO A 129 -2.41 3.38 -15.12
CA PRO A 129 -2.44 3.83 -13.75
C PRO A 129 -1.23 4.70 -13.43
N GLU A 130 -1.43 5.66 -12.53
CA GLU A 130 -0.38 6.53 -12.01
C GLU A 130 -0.03 6.16 -10.57
N SER A 131 1.26 6.25 -10.19
CA SER A 131 1.73 5.83 -8.87
C SER A 131 1.04 6.55 -7.71
N HIS A 132 0.62 7.80 -7.92
CA HIS A 132 -0.10 8.58 -6.91
C HIS A 132 -1.41 7.89 -6.46
N MET A 133 -2.01 7.03 -7.29
CA MET A 133 -3.26 6.32 -7.02
C MET A 133 -3.16 5.30 -5.87
N ILE A 134 -1.95 4.88 -5.50
CA ILE A 134 -1.71 4.03 -4.32
C ILE A 134 -0.87 4.76 -3.26
N MET A 135 -0.05 5.73 -3.68
CA MET A 135 0.87 6.46 -2.80
C MET A 135 0.17 7.48 -1.89
N PHE A 136 -1.14 7.67 -2.03
CA PHE A 136 -1.91 8.42 -1.05
C PHE A 136 -2.13 7.67 0.26
N ILE A 137 -2.12 6.35 0.22
CA ILE A 137 -2.44 5.51 1.38
C ILE A 137 -1.50 5.81 2.55
N PRO A 138 -0.16 5.82 2.38
CA PRO A 138 0.74 5.95 3.53
C PRO A 138 0.63 7.25 4.33
N TYR A 139 0.10 8.33 3.73
CA TYR A 139 -0.15 9.59 4.46
C TYR A 139 -1.62 9.80 4.85
N ARG A 140 -2.56 8.99 4.37
CA ARG A 140 -4.00 9.05 4.74
C ARG A 140 -4.40 8.05 5.82
N VAL A 141 -3.59 7.01 6.08
CA VAL A 141 -3.86 6.06 7.18
C VAL A 141 -3.80 6.74 8.54
N GLU A 142 -4.67 6.29 9.45
CA GLU A 142 -4.73 6.82 10.82
C GLU A 142 -3.41 6.61 11.58
N ASP A 143 -3.14 7.51 12.53
CA ASP A 143 -1.89 7.49 13.30
C ASP A 143 -1.69 6.21 14.09
N ASN A 144 -2.77 5.65 14.64
CA ASN A 144 -2.71 4.39 15.39
C ASN A 144 -2.29 3.23 14.50
N LEU A 145 -2.91 3.09 13.32
CA LEU A 145 -2.54 2.05 12.36
C LEU A 145 -1.07 2.21 11.91
N ARG A 146 -0.61 3.44 11.67
CA ARG A 146 0.78 3.69 11.31
C ARG A 146 1.75 3.25 12.41
N LEU A 147 1.46 3.59 13.67
CA LEU A 147 2.28 3.16 14.80
C LEU A 147 2.27 1.64 14.93
N ASP A 148 1.13 1.00 14.66
CA ASP A 148 1.01 -0.46 14.64
C ASP A 148 1.80 -1.10 13.49
N ILE A 149 1.87 -0.48 12.31
CA ILE A 149 2.72 -0.92 11.19
C ILE A 149 4.19 -0.87 11.62
N ILE A 150 4.65 0.24 12.21
CA ILE A 150 6.04 0.41 12.68
C ILE A 150 6.35 -0.60 13.79
N ALA A 151 5.38 -0.89 14.65
CA ALA A 151 5.51 -1.87 15.72
C ALA A 151 5.25 -3.32 15.26
N CYS A 152 5.10 -3.57 13.95
CA CYS A 152 4.84 -4.88 13.36
C CYS A 152 3.67 -5.63 14.02
N ARG A 153 2.60 -4.92 14.39
CA ARG A 153 1.43 -5.54 15.03
C ARG A 153 0.71 -6.47 14.05
N PRO A 154 0.22 -7.65 14.49
CA PRO A 154 -0.35 -8.63 13.57
C PRO A 154 -1.49 -8.13 12.69
N HIS A 155 -2.42 -7.35 13.24
CA HIS A 155 -3.52 -6.77 12.45
C HIS A 155 -3.00 -5.78 11.38
N ALA A 156 -1.99 -4.97 11.72
CA ALA A 156 -1.39 -4.03 10.78
C ALA A 156 -0.63 -4.73 9.65
N MET A 157 -0.06 -5.89 9.91
CA MET A 157 0.59 -6.71 8.89
C MET A 157 -0.41 -7.26 7.87
N VAL A 158 -1.66 -7.55 8.25
CA VAL A 158 -2.73 -7.91 7.29
C VAL A 158 -3.03 -6.75 6.33
N PHE A 159 -3.05 -5.51 6.84
CA PHE A 159 -3.21 -4.32 6.00
C PHE A 159 -2.00 -4.12 5.08
N LEU A 160 -0.80 -4.24 5.64
CA LEU A 160 0.45 -4.10 4.89
C LEU A 160 0.56 -5.15 3.77
N ALA A 161 0.07 -6.38 4.01
CA ALA A 161 0.02 -7.43 3.00
C ALA A 161 -0.83 -7.03 1.79
N HIS A 162 -1.98 -6.38 1.99
CA HIS A 162 -2.78 -5.84 0.87
C HIS A 162 -2.08 -4.72 0.14
N PHE A 163 -1.45 -3.81 0.88
CA PHE A 163 -0.67 -2.74 0.28
C PHE A 163 0.49 -3.29 -0.56
N ALA A 164 1.12 -4.39 -0.13
CA ALA A 164 2.14 -5.09 -0.90
C ALA A 164 1.60 -5.66 -2.22
N VAL A 165 0.34 -6.15 -2.27
CA VAL A 165 -0.29 -6.58 -3.54
C VAL A 165 -0.47 -5.41 -4.49
N LEU A 166 -0.93 -4.25 -3.99
CA LEU A 166 -1.03 -3.04 -4.81
C LEU A 166 0.34 -2.62 -5.34
N LEU A 167 1.37 -2.60 -4.49
CA LEU A 167 2.73 -2.30 -4.91
C LEU A 167 3.23 -3.30 -5.95
N ARG A 168 2.95 -4.60 -5.77
CA ARG A 168 3.37 -5.65 -6.69
C ARG A 168 2.82 -5.42 -8.10
N ALA A 169 1.55 -5.03 -8.21
CA ALA A 169 0.98 -4.68 -9.51
C ALA A 169 1.72 -3.51 -10.16
N PHE A 170 2.13 -2.52 -9.36
CA PHE A 170 2.84 -1.32 -9.83
C PHE A 170 4.32 -1.54 -10.14
N GLU A 171 4.98 -2.53 -9.54
CA GLU A 171 6.40 -2.87 -9.81
C GLU A 171 6.66 -3.17 -11.29
N THR A 172 5.65 -3.69 -12.01
CA THR A 172 5.74 -3.97 -13.45
C THR A 172 5.87 -2.71 -14.31
N ARG A 173 5.47 -1.55 -13.79
CA ARG A 173 5.44 -0.26 -14.52
C ARG A 173 6.37 0.80 -13.97
N PHE A 174 6.63 0.77 -12.66
CA PHE A 174 7.39 1.80 -11.98
C PHE A 174 8.65 1.19 -11.36
N TRP A 175 9.78 1.39 -12.04
CA TRP A 175 11.08 0.83 -11.66
C TRP A 175 11.48 1.14 -10.21
N TYR A 176 11.08 2.31 -9.68
CA TYR A 176 11.42 2.75 -8.33
C TYR A 176 10.67 2.01 -7.23
N PHE A 177 9.66 1.20 -7.56
CA PHE A 177 9.05 0.26 -6.60
C PHE A 177 9.75 -1.11 -6.59
N GLY A 178 10.75 -1.34 -7.44
CA GLY A 178 11.37 -2.65 -7.65
C GLY A 178 11.69 -3.44 -6.37
N GLY A 179 11.02 -4.59 -6.23
CA GLY A 179 11.19 -5.54 -5.13
C GLY A 179 10.66 -5.08 -3.77
N LEU A 180 10.02 -3.91 -3.69
CA LEU A 180 9.48 -3.37 -2.44
C LEU A 180 8.32 -4.22 -1.92
N ALA A 181 7.46 -4.73 -2.79
CA ALA A 181 6.34 -5.59 -2.39
C ALA A 181 6.83 -6.86 -1.70
N LYS A 182 7.83 -7.55 -2.29
CA LYS A 182 8.43 -8.76 -1.69
C LYS A 182 9.16 -8.45 -0.38
N ARG A 183 9.86 -7.32 -0.29
CA ARG A 183 10.51 -6.90 0.96
C ARG A 183 9.49 -6.58 2.06
N MET A 184 8.39 -5.90 1.72
CA MET A 184 7.28 -5.67 2.67
C MET A 184 6.65 -6.98 3.12
N PHE A 185 6.44 -7.93 2.21
CA PHE A 185 5.84 -9.21 2.57
C PHE A 185 6.76 -10.08 3.43
N ALA A 186 8.08 -9.98 3.25
CA ALA A 186 9.02 -10.65 4.16
C ALA A 186 8.85 -10.18 5.61
N VAL A 187 8.62 -8.88 5.82
CA VAL A 187 8.30 -8.33 7.15
C VAL A 187 6.96 -8.86 7.67
N VAL A 188 5.95 -8.98 6.80
CA VAL A 188 4.65 -9.60 7.14
C VAL A 188 4.84 -11.05 7.58
N ASP A 189 5.54 -11.88 6.80
CA ASP A 189 5.79 -13.29 7.10
C ASP A 189 6.50 -13.47 8.44
N GLU A 190 7.56 -12.69 8.67
CA GLU A 190 8.33 -12.73 9.91
C GLU A 190 7.44 -12.37 11.11
N SER A 191 6.69 -11.28 11.00
CA SER A 191 5.83 -10.75 12.06
C SER A 191 4.66 -11.69 12.39
N LEU A 192 4.10 -12.35 11.37
CA LEU A 192 2.94 -13.23 11.50
C LEU A 192 3.29 -14.69 11.80
N SER A 193 4.56 -15.08 11.75
CA SER A 193 5.02 -16.46 11.97
C SER A 193 4.49 -17.16 13.24
N ARG A 194 4.09 -16.38 14.25
CA ARG A 194 3.56 -16.87 15.55
C ARG A 194 2.05 -16.67 15.73
N PHE A 195 1.35 -16.19 14.70
CA PHE A 195 -0.06 -15.81 14.75
C PHE A 195 -0.85 -16.54 13.66
N PRO A 196 -1.27 -17.80 13.88
CA PRO A 196 -1.92 -18.63 12.87
C PRO A 196 -3.14 -18.00 12.21
N VAL A 197 -4.00 -17.35 13.00
CA VAL A 197 -5.21 -16.67 12.52
C VAL A 197 -4.87 -15.55 11.54
N HIS A 198 -3.79 -14.80 11.78
CA HIS A 198 -3.34 -13.74 10.89
C HIS A 198 -2.59 -14.28 9.67
N LEU A 199 -1.87 -15.41 9.81
CA LEU A 199 -1.26 -16.11 8.67
C LEU A 199 -2.31 -16.55 7.65
N ASP A 200 -3.40 -17.14 8.13
CA ASP A 200 -4.51 -17.54 7.27
C ASP A 200 -5.12 -16.32 6.55
N ALA A 201 -5.24 -15.20 7.26
CA ALA A 201 -5.76 -13.94 6.71
C ALA A 201 -4.85 -13.30 5.63
N VAL A 202 -3.56 -13.70 5.54
CA VAL A 202 -2.62 -13.15 4.53
C VAL A 202 -2.31 -14.09 3.36
N LEU A 203 -2.94 -15.27 3.29
CA LEU A 203 -2.64 -16.28 2.25
C LEU A 203 -2.92 -15.79 0.83
N TRP A 204 -4.01 -15.04 0.64
CA TRP A 204 -4.39 -14.49 -0.66
C TRP A 204 -3.33 -13.50 -1.18
N GLN A 205 -2.88 -12.61 -0.30
CA GLN A 205 -1.90 -11.56 -0.59
C GLN A 205 -0.54 -12.20 -0.88
N ARG A 206 -0.18 -13.23 -0.12
CA ARG A 206 1.04 -14.01 -0.33
C ARG A 206 1.10 -14.58 -1.74
N ARG A 207 0.00 -15.22 -2.18
CA ARG A 207 -0.13 -15.76 -3.54
C ARG A 207 0.13 -14.67 -4.57
N HIS A 208 -0.49 -13.50 -4.44
CA HIS A 208 -0.34 -12.45 -5.45
C HIS A 208 1.03 -11.77 -5.45
N VAL A 209 1.72 -11.71 -4.30
CA VAL A 209 3.06 -11.12 -4.20
C VAL A 209 4.15 -12.04 -4.77
N PHE A 210 4.03 -13.36 -4.57
CA PHE A 210 5.07 -14.31 -4.97
C PHE A 210 4.75 -15.11 -6.25
N GLU A 211 3.48 -15.40 -6.52
CA GLU A 211 3.05 -16.32 -7.57
C GLU A 211 2.50 -15.62 -8.84
N SER A 212 2.41 -14.27 -8.86
CA SER A 212 2.03 -13.48 -10.06
C SER A 212 2.99 -12.29 -10.29
N TYR A 213 3.41 -11.89 -11.49
CA TYR A 213 3.01 -12.17 -12.87
C TYR A 213 4.24 -12.67 -13.67
N GLU A 214 4.17 -13.86 -14.28
CA GLU A 214 4.92 -14.11 -15.51
C GLU A 214 4.08 -13.49 -16.64
N SER A 215 4.58 -12.39 -17.21
CA SER A 215 4.11 -11.81 -18.47
C SER A 215 5.04 -12.23 -19.59
#